data_AF-A0A7S0R1R1-F1
#
_entry.id   AF-A0A7S0R1R1-F1
#
_cell.length_a   1.000
_cell.length_b   1.000
_cell.length_c   1.000
_cell.angle_alpha   90.00
_cell.angle_beta   90.00
_cell.angle_gamma   90.00
#
_symmetry.space_group_name_H-M   'P 1'
#
loop_
_entity.id
_entity.type
_entity.pdbx_description
1 polymer ?
#
loop_
_entity_poly.entity_id
_entity_poly.type
_entity_poly.pdbx_seq_one_letter_code
_entity_poly.pdbx_strand_id
1 'polypeptide(L)'
;MILHQKALTVEQKMCMTSIIESLQYAGDKNISSNIILGLDEFHGNNSAIDDVRQLFQKFDIAFQIIFFPASLKGQICTYWKLMANQAVSAGSDFFVMLGDDVKIVDIDWIPAVMRDFDRMHKELQLPADLFGFGCIALSDLQATGFPTFPILHKIHLKLLGELFSPLFVNQDADPFLFQLYRRWGAARFSSAKVVNTRGGVQLLEDKTYTVPRYERVHIDWKHELLGAAVDRVSHSLAALLPAAPIQRWITVDVIVPTFRVNLTILDSICRLSTSRRADVAFILVVDNPAADAAAVRALERRGNVRVRVNPRNLGAPAARN
;
A
#
# COMPACT_ATOMS: atom_id res chain seq x y z
N MET A 1 -3.87 -12.68 1.98
CA MET A 1 -4.55 -12.56 0.66
C MET A 1 -6.03 -12.73 0.85
N ILE A 2 -6.87 -11.95 0.17
CA ILE A 2 -8.33 -12.08 0.23
C ILE A 2 -8.83 -12.69 -1.08
N LEU A 3 -9.53 -13.82 -1.02
CA LEU A 3 -10.15 -14.46 -2.16
C LEU A 3 -11.66 -14.22 -2.10
N HIS A 4 -12.22 -13.84 -3.24
CA HIS A 4 -13.66 -13.69 -3.43
C HIS A 4 -14.07 -14.65 -4.54
N GLN A 5 -14.70 -15.78 -4.20
CA GLN A 5 -15.55 -16.64 -5.05
C GLN A 5 -15.66 -18.11 -4.58
N LYS A 6 -16.63 -18.83 -5.16
CA LYS A 6 -16.87 -20.28 -4.96
C LYS A 6 -15.81 -21.19 -5.59
N ALA A 7 -15.05 -20.71 -6.58
CA ALA A 7 -13.95 -21.41 -7.23
C ALA A 7 -12.90 -20.40 -7.71
N LEU A 8 -11.63 -20.81 -7.78
CA LEU A 8 -10.57 -19.94 -8.28
C LEU A 8 -10.59 -19.91 -9.81
N THR A 9 -10.63 -18.70 -10.38
CA THR A 9 -10.40 -18.47 -11.81
C THR A 9 -8.95 -18.77 -12.19
N VAL A 10 -8.69 -19.00 -13.48
CA VAL A 10 -7.32 -19.20 -14.00
C VAL A 10 -6.41 -18.02 -13.63
N GLU A 11 -6.91 -16.80 -13.77
CA GLU A 11 -6.19 -15.57 -13.43
C GLU A 11 -5.81 -15.50 -11.95
N GLN A 12 -6.74 -15.82 -11.05
CA GLN A 12 -6.47 -15.88 -9.60
C GLN A 12 -5.44 -16.97 -9.29
N LYS A 13 -5.57 -18.17 -9.87
CA LYS A 13 -4.58 -19.24 -9.69
C LYS A 13 -3.18 -18.77 -10.11
N MET A 14 -3.05 -18.05 -11.23
CA MET A 14 -1.79 -17.47 -11.68
C MET A 14 -1.22 -16.42 -10.73
N CYS A 15 -2.06 -15.51 -10.20
CA CYS A 15 -1.63 -14.50 -9.22
C CYS A 15 -1.14 -15.16 -7.93
N MET A 16 -1.89 -16.15 -7.43
CA MET A 16 -1.51 -16.93 -6.25
C MET A 16 -0.20 -17.70 -6.47
N THR A 17 -0.05 -18.37 -7.61
CA THR A 17 1.19 -19.07 -7.98
C THR A 17 2.38 -18.11 -7.97
N SER A 18 2.24 -16.91 -8.58
CA SER A 18 3.28 -15.89 -8.60
C SER A 18 3.70 -15.45 -7.18
N ILE A 19 2.75 -15.26 -6.27
CA ILE A 19 3.06 -14.95 -4.86
C ILE A 19 3.81 -16.12 -4.22
N ILE A 20 3.33 -17.35 -4.37
CA ILE A 20 3.92 -18.53 -3.74
C ILE A 20 5.35 -18.79 -4.25
N GLU A 21 5.56 -18.73 -5.57
CA GLU A 21 6.88 -18.88 -6.19
C GLU A 21 7.86 -17.83 -5.68
N SER A 22 7.41 -16.57 -5.54
CA SER A 22 8.25 -15.49 -5.00
C SER A 22 8.67 -15.72 -3.54
N LEU A 23 7.80 -16.34 -2.73
CA LEU A 23 8.10 -16.67 -1.33
C LEU A 23 9.13 -17.80 -1.22
N GLN A 24 9.08 -18.78 -2.12
CA GLN A 24 10.07 -19.87 -2.15
C GLN A 24 11.45 -19.38 -2.59
N TYR A 25 11.48 -18.47 -3.56
CA TYR A 25 12.73 -17.88 -4.04
C TYR A 25 13.41 -16.98 -3.01
N ALA A 26 12.66 -16.46 -2.03
CA ALA A 26 13.20 -15.56 -1.02
C ALA A 26 14.42 -16.13 -0.28
N GLY A 27 14.64 -17.46 -0.31
CA GLY A 27 15.96 -18.13 -0.34
C GLY A 27 16.92 -17.94 0.84
N ASP A 28 16.64 -16.97 1.70
CA ASP A 28 17.32 -16.72 2.95
C ASP A 28 16.75 -17.65 4.00
N LYS A 29 17.61 -18.50 4.57
CA LYS A 29 17.24 -19.44 5.63
C LYS A 29 16.65 -18.75 6.87
N ASN A 30 16.80 -17.43 6.98
CA ASN A 30 16.31 -16.63 8.10
C ASN A 30 14.91 -16.03 7.86
N ILE A 31 14.33 -16.20 6.67
CA ILE A 31 12.99 -15.68 6.36
C ILE A 31 12.01 -16.85 6.24
N SER A 32 11.12 -16.98 7.22
CA SER A 32 9.96 -17.85 7.12
C SER A 32 8.78 -17.09 6.54
N SER A 33 8.02 -17.76 5.67
CA SER A 33 6.84 -17.19 5.03
C SER A 33 5.59 -17.97 5.41
N ASN A 34 4.50 -17.27 5.67
CA ASN A 34 3.19 -17.85 5.93
C ASN A 34 2.13 -17.06 5.15
N ILE A 35 1.16 -17.76 4.56
CA ILE A 35 0.04 -17.12 3.87
C ILE A 35 -1.24 -17.29 4.70
N ILE A 36 -1.86 -16.17 5.05
CA ILE A 36 -3.24 -16.17 5.55
C ILE A 36 -4.18 -15.83 4.40
N LEU A 37 -5.13 -16.73 4.15
CA LEU A 37 -6.16 -16.63 3.11
C LEU A 37 -7.49 -16.26 3.76
N GLY A 38 -7.96 -15.05 3.49
CA GLY A 38 -9.29 -14.60 3.85
C GLY A 38 -10.28 -14.96 2.76
N LEU A 39 -11.32 -15.74 3.06
CA LEU A 39 -12.39 -16.05 2.11
C LEU A 39 -13.61 -15.18 2.43
N ASP A 40 -13.94 -14.26 1.52
CA ASP A 40 -15.23 -13.57 1.56
C ASP A 40 -16.30 -14.49 0.92
N GLU A 41 -17.51 -14.47 1.49
CA GLU A 41 -18.67 -15.23 1.03
C GLU A 41 -18.53 -16.77 1.04
N PHE A 42 -18.14 -17.35 2.17
CA PHE A 42 -18.17 -18.81 2.28
C PHE A 42 -19.62 -19.34 2.28
N HIS A 43 -20.05 -19.86 1.14
CA HIS A 43 -21.36 -20.48 0.94
C HIS A 43 -21.36 -22.00 1.25
N GLY A 44 -20.38 -22.51 2.00
CA GLY A 44 -20.33 -23.94 2.36
C GLY A 44 -19.87 -24.89 1.24
N ASN A 45 -19.45 -24.38 0.08
CA ASN A 45 -18.92 -25.24 -1.00
C ASN A 45 -17.39 -25.35 -0.90
N ASN A 46 -16.88 -26.59 -0.84
CA ASN A 46 -15.46 -26.90 -0.63
C ASN A 46 -14.58 -26.70 -1.87
N SER A 47 -15.13 -26.47 -3.07
CA SER A 47 -14.35 -26.43 -4.31
C SER A 47 -13.22 -25.41 -4.32
N ALA A 48 -13.44 -24.18 -3.84
CA ALA A 48 -12.37 -23.18 -3.74
C ALA A 48 -11.29 -23.57 -2.72
N ILE A 49 -11.69 -24.20 -1.60
CA ILE A 49 -10.76 -24.66 -0.58
C ILE A 49 -9.91 -25.79 -1.13
N ASP A 50 -10.50 -26.71 -1.88
CA ASP A 50 -9.80 -27.84 -2.48
C ASP A 50 -8.83 -27.35 -3.57
N ASP A 51 -9.23 -26.38 -4.39
CA ASP A 51 -8.36 -25.69 -5.35
C ASP A 51 -7.15 -25.03 -4.65
N VAL A 52 -7.39 -24.30 -3.56
CA VAL A 52 -6.34 -23.69 -2.74
C VAL A 52 -5.43 -24.76 -2.16
N ARG A 53 -5.98 -25.80 -1.53
CA ARG A 53 -5.19 -26.89 -0.94
C ARG A 53 -4.33 -27.59 -1.99
N GLN A 54 -4.89 -27.90 -3.16
CA GLN A 54 -4.14 -28.51 -4.26
C GLN A 54 -3.04 -27.59 -4.78
N LEU A 55 -3.30 -26.27 -4.82
CA LEU A 55 -2.29 -25.30 -5.21
C LEU A 55 -1.14 -25.28 -4.19
N PHE A 56 -1.46 -25.14 -2.90
CA PHE A 56 -0.48 -25.06 -1.83
C PHE A 56 0.24 -26.39 -1.57
N GLN A 57 -0.38 -27.55 -1.82
CA GLN A 57 0.28 -28.86 -1.72
C GLN A 57 1.52 -28.99 -2.62
N LYS A 58 1.59 -28.21 -3.69
CA LYS A 58 2.76 -28.17 -4.58
C LYS A 58 3.94 -27.41 -3.98
N PHE A 59 3.73 -26.71 -2.87
CA PHE A 59 4.68 -25.76 -2.31
C PHE A 59 4.84 -25.99 -0.81
N ASP A 60 6.09 -25.99 -0.33
CA ASP A 60 6.39 -26.11 1.10
C ASP A 60 6.20 -24.77 1.82
N ILE A 61 4.96 -24.25 1.82
CA ILE A 61 4.59 -22.99 2.48
C ILE A 61 3.42 -23.23 3.43
N ALA A 62 3.61 -22.84 4.69
CA ALA A 62 2.53 -22.83 5.66
C ALA A 62 1.43 -21.85 5.23
N PHE A 63 0.17 -22.27 5.36
CA PHE A 63 -0.96 -21.40 5.12
C PHE A 63 -2.10 -21.65 6.10
N GLN A 64 -2.90 -20.61 6.31
CA GLN A 64 -4.12 -20.64 7.13
C GLN A 64 -5.28 -20.06 6.33
N ILE A 65 -6.49 -20.58 6.57
CA ILE A 65 -7.71 -20.06 5.96
C ILE A 65 -8.57 -19.45 7.05
N ILE A 66 -9.04 -18.23 6.82
CA ILE A 66 -10.03 -17.53 7.66
C ILE A 66 -11.29 -17.32 6.84
N PHE A 67 -12.42 -17.75 7.38
CA PHE A 67 -13.72 -17.54 6.77
C PHE A 67 -14.37 -16.29 7.36
N PHE A 68 -14.73 -15.34 6.50
CA PHE A 68 -15.49 -14.17 6.94
C PHE A 68 -16.99 -14.41 6.76
N PRO A 69 -17.82 -14.04 7.75
CA PRO A 69 -19.26 -14.15 7.63
C PRO A 69 -19.79 -13.18 6.58
N ALA A 70 -20.90 -13.53 5.93
CA ALA A 70 -21.53 -12.71 4.89
C ALA A 70 -21.93 -11.30 5.37
N SER A 71 -22.12 -11.09 6.67
CA SER A 71 -22.39 -9.77 7.26
C SER A 71 -21.21 -8.80 7.13
N LEU A 72 -20.00 -9.31 6.92
CA LEU A 72 -18.81 -8.49 6.68
C LEU A 72 -18.51 -8.30 5.19
N LYS A 73 -19.37 -8.75 4.28
CA LYS A 73 -19.13 -8.69 2.83
C LYS A 73 -18.62 -7.32 2.39
N GLY A 74 -17.51 -7.31 1.67
CA GLY A 74 -16.91 -6.08 1.15
C GLY A 74 -16.24 -5.19 2.21
N GLN A 75 -16.16 -5.60 3.48
CA GLN A 75 -15.41 -4.87 4.52
C GLN A 75 -13.92 -5.25 4.50
N ILE A 76 -13.25 -4.96 3.39
CA ILE A 76 -11.85 -5.32 3.14
C ILE A 76 -10.90 -4.86 4.25
N CYS A 77 -11.12 -3.66 4.79
CA CYS A 77 -10.30 -3.10 5.86
C CYS A 77 -10.47 -3.88 7.18
N THR A 78 -11.68 -4.38 7.46
CA THR A 78 -11.95 -5.28 8.58
C THR A 78 -11.22 -6.61 8.41
N TYR A 79 -11.24 -7.20 7.21
CA TYR A 79 -10.49 -8.43 6.92
C TYR A 79 -9.00 -8.23 7.15
N TRP A 80 -8.47 -7.08 6.72
CA TRP A 80 -7.07 -6.76 6.89
C TRP A 80 -6.65 -6.64 8.33
N LYS A 81 -7.40 -5.90 9.14
CA LYS A 81 -7.14 -5.79 10.57
C LYS A 81 -7.12 -7.17 11.24
N LEU A 82 -8.11 -8.03 10.95
CA LEU A 82 -8.20 -9.37 11.54
C LEU A 82 -7.03 -10.27 11.10
N MET A 83 -6.68 -10.27 9.82
CA MET A 83 -5.57 -11.09 9.31
C MET A 83 -4.20 -10.58 9.75
N ALA A 84 -4.00 -9.27 9.87
CA ALA A 84 -2.76 -8.69 10.39
C ALA A 84 -2.54 -9.08 11.85
N ASN A 85 -3.59 -8.99 12.68
CA ASN A 85 -3.53 -9.46 14.08
C ASN A 85 -3.20 -10.96 14.14
N GLN A 86 -3.87 -11.79 13.33
CA GLN A 86 -3.58 -13.22 13.26
C GLN A 86 -2.14 -13.50 12.83
N ALA A 87 -1.62 -12.78 11.84
CA ALA A 87 -0.24 -12.94 11.36
C ALA A 87 0.77 -12.66 12.48
N VAL A 88 0.58 -11.56 13.21
CA VAL A 88 1.46 -11.16 14.32
C VAL A 88 1.34 -12.11 15.51
N SER A 89 0.13 -12.55 15.85
CA SER A 89 -0.09 -13.58 16.89
C SER A 89 0.56 -14.93 16.53
N ALA A 90 0.66 -15.25 15.24
CA ALA A 90 1.38 -16.41 14.73
C ALA A 90 2.90 -16.21 14.63
N GLY A 91 3.44 -15.07 15.09
CA GLY A 91 4.87 -14.79 15.13
C GLY A 91 5.43 -14.07 13.90
N SER A 92 4.59 -13.58 12.98
CA SER A 92 5.06 -12.83 11.81
C SER A 92 5.55 -11.44 12.22
N ASP A 93 6.74 -11.07 11.78
CA ASP A 93 7.31 -9.74 12.00
C ASP A 93 6.79 -8.71 11.00
N PHE A 94 6.73 -9.09 9.73
CA PHE A 94 6.25 -8.24 8.65
C PHE A 94 4.97 -8.82 8.05
N PHE A 95 4.08 -7.95 7.57
CA PHE A 95 2.85 -8.36 6.91
C PHE A 95 2.44 -7.37 5.82
N VAL A 96 1.73 -7.89 4.81
CA VAL A 96 1.16 -7.15 3.69
C VAL A 96 -0.17 -7.78 3.31
N MET A 97 -1.16 -6.94 2.95
CA MET A 97 -2.38 -7.43 2.33
C MET A 97 -2.23 -7.39 0.81
N LEU A 98 -2.47 -8.52 0.17
CA LEU A 98 -2.57 -8.62 -1.28
C LEU A 98 -3.98 -9.09 -1.67
N GLY A 99 -4.54 -8.49 -2.72
CA GLY A 99 -5.73 -9.00 -3.36
C GLY A 99 -5.45 -10.28 -4.15
N ASP A 100 -6.50 -11.00 -4.49
CA ASP A 100 -6.49 -12.16 -5.40
C ASP A 100 -6.23 -11.79 -6.88
N ASP A 101 -6.19 -10.49 -7.16
CA ASP A 101 -5.90 -9.83 -8.43
C ASP A 101 -4.49 -9.22 -8.48
N VAL A 102 -3.67 -9.46 -7.45
CA VAL A 102 -2.31 -8.90 -7.40
C VAL A 102 -1.29 -9.93 -7.85
N LYS A 103 -0.54 -9.57 -8.88
CA LYS A 103 0.62 -10.34 -9.36
C LYS A 103 1.92 -9.67 -8.91
N ILE A 104 2.82 -10.44 -8.31
CA ILE A 104 4.18 -10.01 -8.02
C ILE A 104 5.01 -10.12 -9.29
N VAL A 105 5.66 -9.05 -9.71
CA VAL A 105 6.48 -9.04 -10.93
C VAL A 105 7.91 -9.46 -10.60
N ASP A 106 8.47 -8.91 -9.52
CA ASP A 106 9.86 -9.11 -9.15
C ASP A 106 9.99 -10.23 -8.12
N ILE A 107 10.69 -11.31 -8.48
CA ILE A 107 10.83 -12.50 -7.64
C ILE A 107 11.63 -12.23 -6.35
N ASP A 108 12.48 -11.21 -6.33
CA ASP A 108 13.32 -10.80 -5.20
C ASP A 108 12.70 -9.67 -4.37
N TRP A 109 11.37 -9.50 -4.43
CA TRP A 109 10.68 -8.40 -3.75
C TRP A 109 10.89 -8.39 -2.23
N ILE A 110 10.96 -9.55 -1.57
CA ILE A 110 11.18 -9.65 -0.12
C ILE A 110 12.57 -9.09 0.26
N PRO A 111 13.68 -9.59 -0.31
CA PRO A 111 14.98 -8.98 -0.11
C PRO A 111 15.01 -7.47 -0.43
N ALA A 112 14.31 -7.02 -1.47
CA ALA A 112 14.23 -5.59 -1.81
C ALA A 112 13.57 -4.77 -0.69
N VAL A 113 12.42 -5.22 -0.19
CA VAL A 113 11.70 -4.58 0.92
C VAL A 113 12.52 -4.60 2.21
N MET A 114 13.21 -5.71 2.51
CA MET A 114 14.06 -5.80 3.70
C MET A 114 15.24 -4.82 3.62
N ARG A 115 15.85 -4.66 2.43
CA ARG A 115 16.86 -3.61 2.19
C ARG A 115 16.27 -2.20 2.35
N ASP A 116 15.01 -1.99 1.95
CA ASP A 116 14.33 -0.71 2.12
C ASP A 116 14.12 -0.36 3.60
N PHE A 117 13.69 -1.33 4.41
CA PHE A 117 13.58 -1.16 5.87
C PHE A 117 14.94 -0.94 6.55
N ASP A 118 15.97 -1.71 6.20
CA ASP A 118 17.33 -1.55 6.75
C ASP A 118 17.91 -0.17 6.41
N ARG A 119 17.78 0.25 5.16
CA ARG A 119 18.19 1.59 4.72
C ARG A 119 17.44 2.67 5.48
N MET A 120 16.12 2.57 5.60
CA MET A 120 15.30 3.52 6.35
C MET A 120 15.72 3.59 7.82
N HIS A 121 15.94 2.45 8.45
CA HIS A 121 16.39 2.34 9.84
C HIS A 121 17.73 3.06 10.08
N LYS A 122 18.70 2.85 9.17
CA LYS A 122 20.01 3.52 9.21
C LYS A 122 19.93 5.02 8.97
N GLU A 123 19.17 5.45 7.96
CA GLU A 123 19.01 6.88 7.62
C GLU A 123 18.31 7.67 8.74
N LEU A 124 17.33 7.06 9.39
CA LEU A 124 16.61 7.64 10.52
C LEU A 124 17.33 7.46 11.87
N GLN A 125 18.45 6.72 11.89
CA GLN A 125 19.25 6.43 13.09
C GLN A 125 18.40 5.84 14.22
N LEU A 126 17.55 4.88 13.87
CA LEU A 126 16.63 4.28 14.82
C LEU A 126 17.36 3.28 15.73
N PRO A 127 16.96 3.18 17.01
CA PRO A 127 17.38 2.08 17.88
C PRO A 127 16.94 0.71 17.35
N ALA A 128 17.72 -0.33 17.64
CA ALA A 128 17.53 -1.68 17.08
C ALA A 128 16.14 -2.27 17.37
N ASP A 129 15.53 -1.95 18.52
CA ASP A 129 14.18 -2.38 18.90
C ASP A 129 13.06 -1.70 18.09
N LEU A 130 13.40 -0.66 17.32
CA LEU A 130 12.54 -0.01 16.34
C LEU A 130 12.83 -0.44 14.89
N PHE A 131 13.55 -1.54 14.68
CA PHE A 131 13.64 -2.13 13.35
C PHE A 131 12.23 -2.40 12.79
N GLY A 132 12.00 -2.01 11.53
CA GLY A 132 10.69 -2.08 10.88
C GLY A 132 9.74 -0.91 11.19
N PHE A 133 10.13 0.11 11.96
CA PHE A 133 9.34 1.34 12.10
C PHE A 133 9.23 2.05 10.75
N GLY A 134 8.04 2.05 10.17
CA GLY A 134 7.77 2.69 8.88
C GLY A 134 6.70 1.96 8.07
N CYS A 135 6.59 2.38 6.82
CA CYS A 135 5.72 1.81 5.81
C CYS A 135 6.45 1.74 4.46
N ILE A 136 6.54 0.54 3.89
CA ILE A 136 7.06 0.32 2.53
C ILE A 136 5.89 -0.07 1.63
N ALA A 137 5.53 0.78 0.67
CA ALA A 137 4.51 0.44 -0.33
C ALA A 137 5.14 -0.25 -1.54
N LEU A 138 4.52 -1.31 -2.05
CA LEU A 138 4.94 -1.92 -3.32
C LEU A 138 4.62 -0.98 -4.49
N SER A 139 5.45 -1.00 -5.52
CA SER A 139 5.24 -0.14 -6.70
C SER A 139 4.27 -0.80 -7.68
N ASP A 140 3.01 -0.35 -7.68
CA ASP A 140 2.02 -0.78 -8.67
C ASP A 140 2.27 -0.15 -10.04
N LEU A 141 2.50 -0.99 -11.04
CA LEU A 141 2.76 -0.55 -12.41
C LEU A 141 1.55 0.11 -13.07
N GLN A 142 0.33 -0.19 -12.62
CA GLN A 142 -0.89 0.44 -13.13
C GLN A 142 -1.24 1.74 -12.41
N ALA A 143 -0.75 1.93 -11.19
CA ALA A 143 -1.03 3.09 -10.37
C ALA A 143 0.27 3.69 -9.83
N THR A 144 1.21 4.06 -10.71
CA THR A 144 2.53 4.56 -10.31
C THR A 144 2.42 5.77 -9.37
N GLY A 145 3.28 5.80 -8.35
CA GLY A 145 3.21 6.76 -7.24
C GLY A 145 2.11 6.46 -6.21
N PHE A 146 1.14 5.60 -6.55
CA PHE A 146 0.15 4.89 -5.73
C PHE A 146 0.65 4.22 -4.44
N PRO A 147 0.52 4.70 -3.17
CA PRO A 147 0.90 3.83 -2.06
C PRO A 147 -0.19 2.77 -1.93
N THR A 148 0.00 1.68 -2.65
CA THR A 148 -0.80 0.45 -2.56
C THR A 148 0.02 -0.63 -1.87
N PHE A 149 -0.68 -1.58 -1.25
CA PHE A 149 -0.07 -2.77 -0.65
C PHE A 149 1.05 -2.43 0.35
N PRO A 150 0.78 -1.60 1.37
CA PRO A 150 1.80 -1.23 2.34
C PRO A 150 2.22 -2.47 3.15
N ILE A 151 3.52 -2.59 3.29
CA ILE A 151 4.19 -3.59 4.09
C ILE A 151 4.55 -2.91 5.42
N LEU A 152 4.12 -3.53 6.50
CA LEU A 152 4.28 -3.03 7.86
C LEU A 152 4.97 -4.09 8.71
N HIS A 153 5.69 -3.63 9.72
CA HIS A 153 6.21 -4.48 10.79
C HIS A 153 5.23 -4.52 11.97
N LYS A 154 5.27 -5.58 12.79
CA LYS A 154 4.44 -5.75 14.01
C LYS A 154 4.55 -4.59 14.99
N ILE A 155 5.64 -3.83 14.92
CA ILE A 155 5.80 -2.61 15.72
C ILE A 155 4.72 -1.57 15.45
N HIS A 156 4.16 -1.54 14.23
CA HIS A 156 3.01 -0.70 13.91
C HIS A 156 1.85 -0.94 14.89
N LEU A 157 1.47 -2.21 15.09
CA LEU A 157 0.41 -2.59 16.02
C LEU A 157 0.78 -2.27 17.47
N LYS A 158 2.06 -2.40 17.85
CA LYS A 158 2.54 -2.00 19.18
C LYS A 158 2.39 -0.48 19.41
N LEU A 159 2.64 0.33 18.39
CA LEU A 159 2.61 1.79 18.50
C LEU A 159 1.20 2.36 18.47
N LEU A 160 0.33 1.81 17.63
CA LEU A 160 -1.02 2.34 17.40
C LEU A 160 -2.10 1.59 18.20
N GLY A 161 -1.83 0.36 18.64
CA GLY A 161 -2.78 -0.54 19.31
C GLY A 161 -3.73 -1.27 18.36
N GLU A 162 -3.80 -0.84 17.10
CA GLU A 162 -4.57 -1.43 16.01
C GLU A 162 -3.91 -1.13 14.68
N LEU A 163 -4.39 -1.72 13.58
CA LEU A 163 -3.85 -1.46 12.24
C LEU A 163 -4.26 -0.07 11.71
N PHE A 164 -5.53 0.28 11.89
CA PHE A 164 -6.12 1.59 11.64
C PHE A 164 -7.53 1.59 12.22
N SER A 165 -8.18 2.75 12.20
CA SER A 165 -9.51 2.93 12.76
C SER A 165 -10.58 2.02 12.10
N PRO A 166 -11.57 1.53 12.86
CA PRO A 166 -12.67 0.74 12.31
C PRO A 166 -13.59 1.52 11.36
N LEU A 167 -13.39 2.83 11.19
CA LEU A 167 -14.13 3.64 10.21
C LEU A 167 -13.75 3.29 8.76
N PHE A 168 -12.56 2.74 8.52
CA PHE A 168 -12.16 2.28 7.18
C PHE A 168 -12.96 1.04 6.80
N VAL A 169 -13.63 1.08 5.64
CA VAL A 169 -14.47 -0.03 5.16
C VAL A 169 -13.74 -0.84 4.09
N ASN A 170 -13.43 -0.24 2.94
CA ASN A 170 -12.81 -0.96 1.82
C ASN A 170 -11.90 -0.14 0.91
N GLN A 171 -11.61 1.09 1.30
CA GLN A 171 -10.71 2.01 0.61
C GLN A 171 -9.91 2.81 1.64
N ASP A 172 -8.99 3.64 1.15
CA ASP A 172 -8.29 4.69 1.89
C ASP A 172 -7.29 4.25 2.98
N ALA A 173 -7.30 2.99 3.41
CA ALA A 173 -6.38 2.49 4.42
C ALA A 173 -4.90 2.54 3.97
N ASP A 174 -4.59 2.12 2.74
CA ASP A 174 -3.23 2.16 2.20
C ASP A 174 -2.62 3.58 2.18
N PRO A 175 -3.27 4.60 1.57
CA PRO A 175 -2.75 5.96 1.59
C PRO A 175 -2.75 6.56 3.00
N PHE A 176 -3.68 6.19 3.89
CA PHE A 176 -3.63 6.61 5.29
C PHE A 176 -2.35 6.15 5.99
N LEU A 177 -2.02 4.85 5.88
CA LEU A 177 -0.82 4.27 6.49
C LEU A 177 0.45 4.92 5.94
N PHE A 178 0.51 5.14 4.64
CA PHE A 178 1.63 5.82 4.01
C PHE A 178 1.78 7.27 4.52
N GLN A 179 0.69 8.04 4.56
CA GLN A 179 0.70 9.42 5.04
C GLN A 179 1.06 9.54 6.53
N LEU A 180 0.65 8.57 7.35
CA LEU A 180 1.04 8.49 8.76
C LEU A 180 2.57 8.48 8.87
N TYR A 181 3.24 7.54 8.20
CA TYR A 181 4.69 7.39 8.33
C TYR A 181 5.53 8.45 7.62
N ARG A 182 4.98 9.18 6.64
CA ARG A 182 5.62 10.38 6.08
C ARG A 182 5.96 11.41 7.17
N ARG A 183 5.20 11.44 8.27
CA ARG A 183 5.43 12.35 9.41
C ARG A 183 6.73 12.09 10.18
N TRP A 184 7.47 11.03 9.85
CA TRP A 184 8.80 10.74 10.40
C TRP A 184 9.85 10.43 9.32
N GLY A 185 9.54 10.71 8.04
CA GLY A 185 10.40 10.28 6.93
C GLY A 185 10.47 8.75 6.77
N ALA A 186 9.50 8.03 7.34
CA ALA A 186 9.49 6.58 7.46
C ALA A 186 8.53 5.90 6.45
N ALA A 187 8.24 6.55 5.33
CA ALA A 187 7.39 6.02 4.26
C ALA A 187 8.15 6.01 2.94
N ARG A 188 8.18 4.87 2.22
CA ARG A 188 8.88 4.74 0.92
C ARG A 188 8.15 3.81 -0.03
N PHE A 189 8.36 4.04 -1.33
CA PHE A 189 8.06 3.07 -2.36
C PHE A 189 9.21 2.08 -2.47
N SER A 190 8.89 0.80 -2.54
CA SER A 190 9.87 -0.23 -2.85
C SER A 190 10.21 -0.22 -4.33
N SER A 191 11.42 -0.66 -4.67
CA SER A 191 11.78 -0.96 -6.06
C SER A 191 11.02 -2.18 -6.61
N ALA A 192 10.49 -3.02 -5.73
CA ALA A 192 9.70 -4.18 -6.10
C ALA A 192 8.35 -3.79 -6.71
N LYS A 193 8.04 -4.43 -7.83
CA LYS A 193 6.87 -4.13 -8.65
C LYS A 193 5.77 -5.17 -8.50
N VAL A 194 4.55 -4.66 -8.57
CA VAL A 194 3.35 -5.47 -8.65
C VAL A 194 2.45 -4.97 -9.77
N VAL A 195 1.55 -5.83 -10.21
CA VAL A 195 0.45 -5.48 -11.11
C VAL A 195 -0.83 -5.85 -10.41
N ASN A 196 -1.69 -4.87 -10.15
CA ASN A 196 -3.06 -5.14 -9.76
C ASN A 196 -3.92 -5.29 -11.00
N THR A 197 -4.46 -6.47 -11.30
CA THR A 197 -5.25 -6.69 -12.51
C THR A 197 -6.70 -6.22 -12.38
N ARG A 198 -7.20 -5.93 -11.17
CA ARG A 198 -8.58 -5.47 -10.95
C ARG A 198 -8.75 -4.36 -9.91
N GLY A 199 -9.70 -3.46 -10.17
CA GLY A 199 -10.15 -2.49 -9.17
C GLY A 199 -9.13 -1.40 -8.79
N GLY A 200 -8.09 -1.21 -9.60
CA GLY A 200 -7.06 -0.17 -9.44
C GLY A 200 -7.58 1.27 -9.57
N VAL A 201 -6.67 2.24 -9.61
CA VAL A 201 -7.04 3.66 -9.78
C VAL A 201 -7.69 3.84 -11.15
N GLN A 202 -8.94 4.31 -11.17
CA GLN A 202 -9.62 4.61 -12.43
C GLN A 202 -8.93 5.78 -13.11
N LEU A 203 -8.25 5.52 -14.23
CA LEU A 203 -7.74 6.56 -15.09
C LEU A 203 -8.77 6.80 -16.21
N LEU A 204 -9.08 8.06 -16.50
CA LEU A 204 -10.13 8.47 -17.46
C LEU A 204 -9.98 7.85 -18.87
N GLU A 205 -8.75 7.47 -19.24
CA GLU A 205 -8.40 6.93 -20.56
C GLU A 205 -8.17 5.40 -20.53
N ASP A 206 -8.24 4.78 -19.35
CA ASP A 206 -7.89 3.38 -19.21
C ASP A 206 -9.04 2.48 -19.66
N LYS A 207 -8.95 2.04 -20.93
CA LYS A 207 -9.83 1.03 -21.52
C LYS A 207 -9.73 -0.33 -20.82
N THR A 208 -8.70 -0.54 -19.99
CA THR A 208 -8.51 -1.76 -19.19
C THR A 208 -9.05 -1.62 -17.77
N TYR A 209 -9.68 -0.48 -17.43
CA TYR A 209 -10.31 -0.29 -16.13
C TYR A 209 -11.43 -1.31 -15.92
N THR A 210 -11.27 -2.11 -14.86
CA THR A 210 -12.28 -3.03 -14.39
C THR A 210 -13.01 -2.44 -13.19
N VAL A 211 -14.34 -2.53 -13.23
CA VAL A 211 -15.21 -2.08 -12.13
C VAL A 211 -14.81 -2.82 -10.85
N PRO A 212 -14.63 -2.12 -9.72
CA PRO A 212 -14.28 -2.76 -8.45
C PRO A 212 -15.38 -3.74 -8.02
N ARG A 213 -14.98 -4.78 -7.27
CA ARG A 213 -15.92 -5.82 -6.80
C ARG A 213 -17.02 -5.27 -5.88
N TYR A 214 -16.70 -4.23 -5.11
CA TYR A 214 -17.61 -3.58 -4.18
C TYR A 214 -17.65 -2.08 -4.47
N GLU A 215 -18.76 -1.46 -4.12
CA GLU A 215 -18.86 0.00 -4.08
C GLU A 215 -17.79 0.57 -3.13
N ARG A 216 -17.06 1.57 -3.60
CA ARG A 216 -15.99 2.21 -2.84
C ARG A 216 -16.58 3.11 -1.77
N VAL A 217 -16.25 2.83 -0.51
CA VAL A 217 -16.66 3.65 0.63
C VAL A 217 -15.46 4.48 1.09
N HIS A 218 -15.53 5.78 0.80
CA HIS A 218 -14.53 6.75 1.21
C HIS A 218 -14.87 7.38 2.56
N ILE A 219 -13.85 7.68 3.35
CA ILE A 219 -13.99 8.44 4.60
C ILE A 219 -13.06 9.65 4.61
N ASP A 220 -13.42 10.69 5.34
CA ASP A 220 -12.50 11.81 5.58
C ASP A 220 -11.49 11.48 6.69
N TRP A 221 -10.40 10.82 6.29
CA TRP A 221 -9.35 10.42 7.21
C TRP A 221 -8.21 11.44 7.34
N LYS A 222 -8.12 12.43 6.45
CA LYS A 222 -6.92 13.27 6.28
C LYS A 222 -6.70 14.27 7.41
N HIS A 223 -7.78 14.60 8.14
CA HIS A 223 -7.77 15.60 9.20
C HIS A 223 -7.72 14.94 10.58
N GLU A 224 -8.85 14.89 11.29
CA GLU A 224 -8.93 14.43 12.68
C GLU A 224 -8.36 13.03 12.86
N LEU A 225 -8.71 12.09 11.97
CA LEU A 225 -8.32 10.70 12.11
C LEU A 225 -6.81 10.49 11.96
N LEU A 226 -6.19 11.10 10.93
CA LEU A 226 -4.74 11.09 10.75
C LEU A 226 -4.04 11.81 11.89
N GLY A 227 -4.55 12.96 12.34
CA GLY A 227 -4.02 13.70 13.48
C GLY A 227 -3.96 12.85 14.75
N ALA A 228 -5.07 12.21 15.10
CA ALA A 228 -5.16 11.33 16.26
C ALA A 228 -4.19 10.13 16.17
N ALA A 229 -4.05 9.53 14.98
CA ALA A 229 -3.09 8.45 14.77
C ALA A 229 -1.63 8.94 14.91
N VAL A 230 -1.31 10.13 14.39
CA VAL A 230 0.01 10.75 14.53
C VAL A 230 0.34 11.01 16.00
N ASP A 231 -0.62 11.52 16.77
CA ASP A 231 -0.43 11.81 18.19
C ASP A 231 -0.24 10.52 19.00
N ARG A 232 -1.02 9.47 18.71
CA ARG A 232 -0.82 8.14 19.32
C ARG A 232 0.57 7.58 19.06
N VAL A 233 1.03 7.57 17.81
CA VAL A 233 2.38 7.10 17.48
C VAL A 233 3.45 7.97 18.16
N SER A 234 3.28 9.30 18.18
CA SER A 234 4.20 10.22 18.86
C SER A 234 4.30 9.91 20.36
N HIS A 235 3.16 9.69 21.02
CA HIS A 235 3.11 9.34 22.43
C HIS A 235 3.79 8.00 22.72
N SER A 236 3.46 6.96 21.94
CA SER A 236 4.07 5.64 22.06
C SER A 236 5.57 5.67 21.83
N LEU A 237 6.05 6.44 20.86
CA LEU A 237 7.48 6.62 20.62
C LEU A 237 8.18 7.35 21.78
N ALA A 238 7.55 8.39 22.34
CA ALA A 238 8.11 9.10 23.50
C ALA A 238 8.22 8.20 24.74
N ALA A 239 7.25 7.29 24.93
CA ALA A 239 7.29 6.31 26.01
C ALA A 239 8.39 5.24 25.80
N LEU A 240 8.62 4.82 24.55
CA LEU A 240 9.66 3.84 24.22
C LEU A 240 11.07 4.45 24.22
N LEU A 241 11.21 5.72 23.83
CA LEU A 241 12.49 6.42 23.67
C LEU A 241 12.54 7.74 24.46
N PRO A 242 12.47 7.72 25.80
CA PRO A 242 12.43 8.94 26.60
C PRO A 242 13.68 9.82 26.46
N ALA A 243 14.84 9.21 26.16
CA ALA A 243 16.12 9.91 26.03
C ALA A 243 16.37 10.50 24.63
N ALA A 244 15.66 10.03 23.60
CA ALA A 244 15.92 10.40 22.20
C ALA A 244 14.64 10.30 21.35
N PRO A 245 13.66 11.19 21.56
CA PRO A 245 12.40 11.14 20.81
C PRO A 245 12.64 11.38 19.32
N ILE A 246 12.07 10.51 18.49
CA ILE A 246 12.11 10.67 17.03
C ILE A 246 11.29 11.90 16.66
N GLN A 247 11.95 12.88 16.03
CA GLN A 247 11.30 14.14 15.68
C GLN A 247 10.43 13.99 14.44
N ARG A 248 9.24 14.62 14.50
CA ARG A 248 8.34 14.70 13.35
C ARG A 248 8.93 15.56 12.24
N TRP A 249 8.66 15.15 11.00
CA TRP A 249 8.98 15.89 9.78
C TRP A 249 7.79 16.75 9.38
N ILE A 250 8.08 17.87 8.73
CA ILE A 250 7.06 18.68 8.06
C ILE A 250 6.68 17.95 6.77
N THR A 251 5.40 17.78 6.51
CA THR A 251 4.92 17.18 5.26
C THR A 251 4.20 18.22 4.43
N VAL A 252 4.61 18.38 3.18
CA VAL A 252 4.03 19.36 2.25
C VAL A 252 3.58 18.67 0.99
N ASP A 253 2.34 18.92 0.58
CA ASP A 253 1.83 18.52 -0.72
C ASP A 253 1.76 19.77 -1.60
N VAL A 254 2.56 19.81 -2.66
CA VAL A 254 2.64 20.92 -3.61
C VAL A 254 1.70 20.62 -4.78
N ILE A 255 0.57 21.32 -4.83
CA ILE A 255 -0.41 21.16 -5.91
C ILE A 255 -0.07 22.10 -7.06
N VAL A 256 0.13 21.54 -8.25
CA VAL A 256 0.55 22.25 -9.47
C VAL A 256 -0.51 22.05 -10.56
N PRO A 257 -1.53 22.92 -10.64
CA PRO A 257 -2.46 22.90 -11.76
C PRO A 257 -1.74 23.35 -13.03
N THR A 258 -1.93 22.61 -14.13
CA THR A 258 -1.28 22.87 -15.42
C THR A 258 -2.21 22.60 -16.59
N PHE A 259 -2.36 23.59 -17.46
CA PHE A 259 -3.11 23.45 -18.72
C PHE A 259 -2.19 23.19 -19.92
N ARG A 260 -1.01 23.81 -19.94
CA ARG A 260 -0.09 23.77 -21.10
C ARG A 260 0.90 22.60 -21.08
N VAL A 261 1.04 21.92 -19.94
CA VAL A 261 1.87 20.70 -19.81
C VAL A 261 3.33 20.92 -20.31
N ASN A 262 3.97 22.00 -19.87
CA ASN A 262 5.40 22.21 -20.18
C ASN A 262 6.24 21.24 -19.33
N LEU A 263 6.63 20.11 -19.92
CA LEU A 263 7.36 19.03 -19.22
C LEU A 263 8.69 19.49 -18.62
N THR A 264 9.41 20.40 -19.28
CA THR A 264 10.67 20.94 -18.75
C THR A 264 10.44 21.70 -17.44
N ILE A 265 9.40 22.52 -17.37
CA ILE A 265 9.04 23.25 -16.15
C ILE A 265 8.53 22.29 -15.08
N LEU A 266 7.63 21.37 -15.44
CA LEU A 266 7.08 20.39 -14.49
C LEU A 266 8.18 19.50 -13.89
N ASP A 267 9.10 19.00 -14.72
CA ASP A 267 10.23 18.21 -14.26
C ASP A 267 11.16 19.03 -13.34
N SER A 268 11.39 20.30 -13.66
CA SER A 268 12.18 21.20 -12.81
C SER A 268 11.52 21.43 -11.44
N ILE A 269 10.20 21.62 -11.39
CA ILE A 269 9.45 21.74 -10.14
C ILE A 269 9.60 20.46 -9.31
N CYS A 270 9.44 19.29 -9.93
CA CYS A 270 9.56 18.00 -9.25
C CYS A 270 11.00 17.65 -8.80
N ARG A 271 12.02 18.43 -9.21
CA ARG A 271 13.42 18.26 -8.79
C ARG A 271 13.85 19.23 -7.69
N LEU A 272 12.98 20.13 -7.25
CA LEU A 272 13.32 21.09 -6.20
C LEU A 272 13.77 20.35 -4.93
N SER A 273 14.93 20.74 -4.40
CA SER A 273 15.47 20.16 -3.17
C SER A 273 14.58 20.49 -1.98
N THR A 274 14.35 19.50 -1.12
CA THR A 274 13.59 19.68 0.13
C THR A 274 14.56 19.91 1.30
N SER A 275 14.06 20.48 2.39
CA SER A 275 14.84 20.60 3.62
C SER A 275 15.01 19.22 4.28
N ARG A 276 16.06 19.04 5.09
CA ARG A 276 16.44 17.75 5.70
C ARG A 276 15.35 17.09 6.58
N ARG A 277 14.31 17.85 6.97
CA ARG A 277 13.18 17.37 7.79
C ARG A 277 11.84 17.75 7.19
N ALA A 278 11.80 17.80 5.86
CA ALA A 278 10.56 17.96 5.11
C ALA A 278 10.40 16.82 4.11
N ASP A 279 9.24 16.18 4.15
CA ASP A 279 8.79 15.27 3.11
C ASP A 279 7.84 16.01 2.18
N VAL A 280 8.18 16.10 0.90
CA VAL A 280 7.42 16.86 -0.10
C VAL A 280 6.92 15.94 -1.20
N ALA A 281 5.61 15.95 -1.40
CA ALA A 281 4.97 15.31 -2.54
C ALA A 281 4.46 16.38 -3.51
N PHE A 282 4.55 16.11 -4.81
CA PHE A 282 4.04 16.98 -5.86
C PHE A 282 2.79 16.35 -6.48
N ILE A 283 1.71 17.13 -6.57
CA ILE A 283 0.45 16.71 -7.19
C ILE A 283 0.25 17.59 -8.42
N LEU A 284 0.58 17.05 -9.60
CA LEU A 284 0.39 17.71 -10.88
C LEU A 284 -1.04 17.45 -11.35
N VAL A 285 -1.81 18.52 -11.56
CA VAL A 285 -3.19 18.41 -12.04
C VAL A 285 -3.26 18.92 -13.47
N VAL A 286 -3.34 18.00 -14.42
CA VAL A 286 -3.46 18.28 -15.86
C VAL A 286 -4.91 18.67 -16.16
N ASP A 287 -5.12 19.95 -16.42
CA ASP A 287 -6.43 20.55 -16.66
C ASP A 287 -6.74 20.72 -18.16
N ASN A 288 -5.94 20.09 -19.02
CA ASN A 288 -6.16 20.03 -20.45
C ASN A 288 -6.30 18.57 -20.88
N PRO A 289 -7.54 18.08 -21.15
CA PRO A 289 -7.76 16.69 -21.54
C PRO A 289 -7.17 16.35 -22.92
N ALA A 290 -6.80 17.36 -23.73
CA ALA A 290 -6.16 17.16 -25.03
C ALA A 290 -4.62 17.13 -24.95
N ALA A 291 -4.03 17.37 -23.77
CA ALA A 291 -2.59 17.32 -23.59
C ALA A 291 -2.07 15.88 -23.50
N ASP A 292 -0.77 15.68 -23.76
CA ASP A 292 -0.11 14.40 -23.54
C ASP A 292 0.06 14.11 -22.04
N ALA A 293 -1.00 13.56 -21.43
CA ALA A 293 -1.01 13.17 -20.04
C ALA A 293 -0.04 12.01 -19.75
N ALA A 294 0.25 11.16 -20.73
CA ALA A 294 1.17 10.03 -20.57
C ALA A 294 2.60 10.52 -20.30
N ALA A 295 3.04 11.56 -21.00
CA ALA A 295 4.35 12.17 -20.74
C ALA A 295 4.44 12.81 -19.35
N VAL A 296 3.35 13.37 -18.80
CA VAL A 296 3.33 13.86 -17.42
C VAL A 296 3.36 12.72 -16.42
N ARG A 297 2.56 11.66 -16.64
CA ARG A 297 2.54 10.46 -15.79
C ARG A 297 3.90 9.77 -15.71
N ALA A 298 4.73 9.89 -16.73
CA ALA A 298 6.12 9.41 -16.66
C ALA A 298 6.91 10.00 -15.47
N LEU A 299 6.54 11.19 -14.97
CA LEU A 299 7.15 11.80 -13.79
C LEU A 299 6.79 11.08 -12.47
N GLU A 300 5.70 10.30 -12.41
CA GLU A 300 5.31 9.53 -11.21
C GLU A 300 6.37 8.49 -10.82
N ARG A 301 7.24 8.09 -11.76
CA ARG A 301 8.40 7.21 -11.49
C ARG A 301 9.37 7.77 -10.45
N ARG A 302 9.29 9.07 -10.13
CA ARG A 302 10.07 9.70 -9.05
C ARG A 302 9.62 9.27 -7.65
N GLY A 303 8.44 8.65 -7.51
CA GLY A 303 7.88 8.16 -6.25
C GLY A 303 7.18 9.23 -5.41
N ASN A 304 7.66 10.48 -5.42
CA ASN A 304 7.01 11.60 -4.71
C ASN A 304 6.13 12.47 -5.61
N VAL A 305 5.83 12.04 -6.83
CA VAL A 305 5.00 12.77 -7.80
C VAL A 305 3.72 12.02 -8.06
N ARG A 306 2.61 12.75 -8.12
CA ARG A 306 1.28 12.27 -8.48
C ARG A 306 0.72 13.07 -9.62
N VAL A 307 0.07 12.39 -10.55
CA VAL A 307 -0.60 13.02 -11.66
C VAL A 307 -2.10 12.76 -11.56
N ARG A 308 -2.86 13.83 -11.73
CA ARG A 308 -4.31 13.82 -11.88
C ARG A 308 -4.63 14.51 -13.20
N VAL A 309 -5.66 14.03 -13.88
CA VAL A 309 -6.10 14.58 -15.15
C VAL A 309 -7.58 14.90 -15.01
N ASN A 310 -7.97 16.14 -15.27
CA ASN A 310 -9.37 16.51 -15.28
C ASN A 310 -10.00 16.08 -16.61
N PRO A 311 -11.28 15.62 -16.60
CA PRO A 311 -11.96 15.18 -17.82
C PRO A 311 -12.25 16.33 -18.80
N ARG A 312 -12.19 17.57 -18.31
CA ARG A 312 -12.36 18.80 -19.06
C ARG A 312 -11.54 19.90 -18.41
N ASN A 313 -11.35 21.02 -19.11
CA ASN A 313 -10.77 22.22 -18.52
C ASN A 313 -11.72 22.79 -17.47
N LEU A 314 -11.32 22.75 -16.19
CA LEU A 314 -12.07 23.27 -15.05
C LEU A 314 -11.55 24.64 -14.59
N GLY A 315 -10.38 25.06 -15.07
CA GLY A 315 -9.66 26.24 -14.63
C GLY A 315 -8.79 25.96 -13.41
N ALA A 316 -7.72 26.75 -13.25
CA ALA A 316 -6.75 26.58 -12.18
C ALA A 316 -7.35 26.54 -10.75
N PRO A 317 -8.36 27.36 -10.38
CA PRO A 317 -8.96 27.28 -9.05
C PRO A 317 -9.65 25.93 -8.78
N ALA A 318 -10.40 25.40 -9.75
CA ALA A 318 -11.08 24.12 -9.62
C ALA A 318 -10.10 22.95 -9.71
N ALA A 319 -9.04 23.04 -10.52
CA ALA A 319 -7.98 22.04 -10.57
C ALA A 319 -7.14 21.97 -9.29
N ARG A 320 -7.09 23.05 -8.50
CA ARG A 320 -6.38 23.08 -7.21
C ARG A 320 -7.18 22.41 -6.09
N ASN A 321 -8.50 22.53 -6.12
CA ASN A 321 -9.41 22.05 -5.08
C ASN A 321 -9.74 20.57 -5.30
#